data_AF-A0A961HRU9-F1
#
_entry.id   AF-A0A961HRU9-F1
#
_cell.length_a   1.000
_cell.length_b   1.000
_cell.length_c   1.000
_cell.angle_alpha   90.00
_cell.angle_beta   90.00
_cell.angle_gamma   90.00
#
_symmetry.space_group_name_H-M   'P 1'
#
loop_
_entity.id
_entity.type
_entity.pdbx_description
1 polymer ?
#
loop_
_entity_poly.entity_id
_entity_poly.type
_entity_poly.pdbx_seq_one_letter_code
_entity_poly.pdbx_strand_id
1 'polypeptide(L)' 'AGIPMAGLVTISIILNAVGLPPEGVAIILTVDRVLDMFRTSVNVWSDSCGAAVIARSEGEPIYQ' A
#
# COMPACT_ATOMS: atom_id res chain seq x y z
N ALA A 1 7.71 2.17 -2.43
CA ALA A 1 8.72 1.24 -1.87
C ALA A 1 8.00 0.04 -1.27
N GLY A 2 8.38 -1.19 -1.64
CA GLY A 2 7.76 -2.43 -1.15
C GLY A 2 8.44 -2.97 0.10
N ILE A 3 8.45 -2.19 1.19
CA ILE A 3 9.02 -2.62 2.46
C ILE A 3 7.91 -3.33 3.26
N PRO A 4 8.10 -4.60 3.65
CA PRO A 4 7.12 -5.31 4.48
C PRO A 4 6.83 -4.56 5.78
N MET A 5 5.57 -4.54 6.20
CA MET A 5 5.10 -3.92 7.46
C MET A 5 5.29 -2.39 7.55
N ALA A 6 5.67 -1.70 6.46
CA ALA A 6 5.83 -0.25 6.46
C ALA A 6 4.56 0.52 6.86
N GLY A 7 3.38 -0.07 6.60
CA GLY A 7 2.10 0.53 6.98
C GLY A 7 1.93 0.72 8.49
N LEU A 8 2.48 -0.16 9.34
CA LEU A 8 2.34 -0.04 10.79
C LEU A 8 3.10 1.16 11.37
N VAL A 9 4.24 1.51 10.78
CA VAL A 9 5.01 2.70 11.17
C VAL A 9 4.22 3.96 10.86
N THR A 10 3.55 4.01 9.71
CA THR A 10 2.70 5.15 9.36
C THR A 10 1.47 5.24 10.26
N ILE A 11 0.86 4.12 10.64
CA ILE A 11 -0.29 4.09 11.54
C ILE A 11 0.07 4.63 12.93
N SER A 12 1.25 4.30 13.47
CA SER A 12 1.67 4.85 14.78
C SER A 12 1.86 6.38 14.74
N ILE A 13 2.35 6.92 13.62
CA ILE A 13 2.44 8.37 13.40
C ILE A 13 1.04 9.00 13.32
N ILE A 14 0.11 8.37 12.61
CA ILE A 14 -1.27 8.86 12.45
C ILE A 14 -1.99 8.89 13.80
N LEU A 15 -1.91 7.82 14.59
CA LEU A 15 -2.56 7.75 15.90
C LEU A 15 -2.10 8.89 16.81
N ASN A 16 -0.79 9.14 16.88
CA ASN A 16 -0.25 10.29 17.60
C ASN A 16 -0.78 11.63 17.06
N ALA A 17 -0.84 11.79 15.73
CA ALA A 17 -1.31 13.03 15.09
C ALA A 17 -2.80 13.32 15.38
N VAL A 18 -3.64 12.30 15.56
CA VAL A 18 -5.07 12.45 15.90
C VAL A 18 -5.36 12.38 17.40
N GLY A 19 -4.32 12.32 18.25
CA GLY A 19 -4.46 12.29 19.71
C GLY A 19 -4.92 10.94 20.29
N LEU A 20 -4.75 9.86 19.54
CA LEU A 20 -5.05 8.49 19.99
C LEU A 20 -3.78 7.78 20.52
N PRO A 21 -3.94 6.89 21.52
CA PRO A 21 -2.81 6.14 22.07
C PRO A 21 -2.16 5.22 21.01
N PRO A 22 -0.84 5.31 20.79
CA PRO A 22 -0.13 4.50 19.80
C PRO A 22 -0.13 3.00 20.15
N GLU A 23 -0.42 2.63 21.39
CA GLU A 23 -0.58 1.25 21.85
C GLU A 23 -1.72 0.52 21.09
N GLY A 24 -2.66 1.27 20.50
CA GLY A 24 -3.74 0.73 19.66
C GLY A 24 -3.25 -0.03 18.42
N VAL A 25 -2.00 0.19 17.97
CA VAL A 25 -1.38 -0.58 16.88
C VAL A 25 -1.27 -2.07 17.23
N ALA A 26 -1.18 -2.42 18.52
CA ALA A 26 -1.04 -3.80 18.97
C ALA A 26 -2.24 -4.69 18.54
N ILE A 27 -3.43 -4.11 18.41
CA ILE A 27 -4.64 -4.82 17.96
C ILE A 27 -4.51 -5.17 16.47
N ILE A 28 -3.93 -4.27 15.69
CA ILE A 28 -3.81 -4.37 14.22
C ILE A 28 -2.72 -5.38 13.82
N LEU A 29 -1.68 -5.57 14.66
CA LEU A 29 -0.57 -6.52 14.41
C LEU A 29 -1.04 -7.93 14.04
N THR A 30 -2.16 -8.39 14.60
CA THR A 30 -2.69 -9.74 14.39
C THR A 30 -3.13 -9.99 12.93
N VAL A 31 -3.67 -8.96 12.27
CA VAL A 31 -4.16 -9.03 10.89
C VAL A 31 -3.20 -8.42 9.89
N ASP A 32 -2.24 -7.62 10.35
CA ASP A 32 -1.34 -6.83 9.49
C ASP A 32 -0.61 -7.69 8.46
N ARG A 33 -0.16 -8.91 8.81
CA ARG A 33 0.55 -9.78 7.86
C ARG A 33 -0.24 -10.06 6.59
N VAL A 34 -1.52 -10.38 6.72
CA VAL A 34 -2.39 -10.68 5.57
C VAL A 34 -2.76 -9.40 4.83
N LEU A 35 -3.07 -8.33 5.56
CA LEU A 35 -3.43 -7.04 4.98
C LEU A 35 -2.27 -6.38 4.23
N ASP A 36 -1.03 -6.54 4.70
CA ASP A 36 0.17 -6.00 4.08
C ASP A 36 0.49 -6.70 2.74
N MET A 37 0.23 -8.01 2.67
CA MET A 37 0.32 -8.75 1.41
C MET A 37 -0.71 -8.25 0.41
N PHE A 38 -1.99 -8.11 0.81
CA PHE A 38 -3.01 -7.57 -0.08
C PHE A 38 -2.68 -6.15 -0.54
N ARG A 39 -2.18 -5.30 0.37
CA ARG A 39 -1.75 -3.93 0.06
C ARG A 39 -0.64 -3.93 -0.99
N THR A 40 0.34 -4.82 -0.86
CA THR A 40 1.42 -4.97 -1.86
C THR A 40 0.85 -5.40 -3.21
N SER A 41 -0.03 -6.39 -3.24
CA SER A 41 -0.65 -6.88 -4.49
C SER A 41 -1.46 -5.80 -5.20
N VAL A 42 -2.31 -5.04 -4.49
CA VAL A 42 -3.12 -3.98 -5.12
C VAL A 42 -2.26 -2.84 -5.63
N ASN A 43 -1.17 -2.48 -4.94
CA ASN A 43 -0.25 -1.43 -5.40
C ASN A 43 0.45 -1.84 -6.69
N VAL A 44 0.97 -3.07 -6.78
CA VAL A 44 1.60 -3.58 -8.01
C VAL A 44 0.59 -3.68 -9.15
N TRP A 45 -0.63 -4.14 -8.85
CA TRP A 45 -1.71 -4.22 -9.82
C TRP A 45 -2.08 -2.84 -10.37
N SER A 46 -2.27 -1.83 -9.51
CA SER A 46 -2.64 -0.48 -9.94
C SER A 46 -1.54 0.18 -10.76
N ASP A 47 -0.27 -0.04 -10.42
CA ASP A 47 0.85 0.48 -11.20
C ASP A 47 0.87 -0.13 -12.61
N SER A 48 0.58 -1.43 -12.71
CA SER A 48 0.47 -2.13 -14.01
C SER A 48 -0.69 -1.59 -14.84
N CYS A 49 -1.86 -1.37 -14.22
CA CYS A 49 -3.01 -0.75 -14.88
C CYS A 49 -2.69 0.68 -15.33
N GLY A 50 -2.06 1.48 -14.46
CA GLY A 50 -1.66 2.85 -14.77
C GLY A 50 -0.69 2.91 -15.95
N ALA A 51 0.33 2.05 -15.95
CA ALA A 51 1.27 1.93 -17.06
C ALA A 51 0.56 1.59 -18.38
N ALA A 52 -0.35 0.61 -18.39
CA ALA A 52 -1.10 0.25 -19.59
C ALA A 52 -2.01 1.37 -20.10
N VAL A 53 -2.65 2.12 -19.20
CA VAL A 53 -3.49 3.28 -19.55
C VAL A 53 -2.66 4.40 -20.17
N ILE A 54 -1.50 4.72 -19.60
CA ILE A 54 -0.60 5.75 -20.12
C ILE A 54 0.00 5.31 -21.46
N ALA A 55 0.49 4.08 -21.57
CA ALA A 55 1.00 3.53 -22.83
C ALA A 55 -0.03 3.67 -23.96
N ARG A 56 -1.30 3.35 -23.68
CA ARG A 56 -2.40 3.54 -24.64
C ARG A 56 -2.60 5.01 -25.04
N SER A 57 -2.53 5.92 -24.07
CA SER A 57 -2.70 7.36 -24.28
C SER A 57 -1.61 7.95 -25.16
N GLU A 58 -0.37 7.51 -24.97
CA GLU A 58 0.82 7.99 -25.70
C GLU A 58 1.05 7.26 -27.03
N GLY A 59 0.17 6.32 -27.40
CA GLY A 59 0.29 5.55 -28.63
C GLY A 59 1.38 4.47 -28.59
N GLU A 60 1.85 4.08 -27.40
CA GLU A 60 2.80 2.99 -27.21
C GLU A 60 2.12 1.61 -27.43
N PRO A 61 2.84 0.64 -28.00
CA PRO A 61 2.34 -0.73 -28.12
C PRO A 61 2.29 -1.39 -26.73
N ILE A 62 1.08 -1.73 -26.27
CA ILE A 62 0.87 -2.33 -24.93
C ILE A 62 1.34 -3.78 -24.88
N TYR A 63 1.39 -4.46 -26.04
CA TYR A 63 1.88 -5.82 -26.19
C TYR A 63 2.55 -5.98 -27.56
N GLN A 64 3.85 -6.29 -27.55
CA GLN A 64 4.63 -6.88 -28.64
C GLN A 64 5.32 -8.13 -28.10
#